data_AF-A0A1Q3B3S0-F1
#
_entry.id   AF-A0A1Q3B3S0-F1
#
_cell.length_a   1.000
_cell.length_b   1.000
_cell.length_c   1.000
_cell.angle_alpha   90.00
_cell.angle_beta   90.00
_cell.angle_gamma   90.00
#
_symmetry.space_group_name_H-M   'P 1'
#
loop_
_entity.id
_entity.type
_entity.pdbx_description
1 polymer ?
#
loop_
_entity_poly.entity_id
_entity_poly.type
_entity_poly.pdbx_seq_one_letter_code
_entity_poly.pdbx_strand_id
1 'polypeptide(L)'
;MTSSPLFFILLCVCIKICSADHQNLQDFCPTATTTKQTIFVNGFPCKDPSNITASDFKSSKMNGSGDTDNFLRSAVTIVTAADFPGLNTLGLSVARTDLEVDGMVVLHSHPRATETLFVYKGVVLAGFLDTQNQLFQTKIREGDVFVFPRGLPHFCVNVGFEVATLYSVLNSQNPGEVSISGAYLEPDKDMLHKLVNNYI
;
A
#
# COMPACT_ATOMS: atom_id res chain seq x y z
N MET A 1 41.24 -43.03 33.26
CA MET A 1 39.86 -42.48 33.31
C MET A 1 39.97 -40.98 33.48
N THR A 2 39.56 -40.21 32.47
CA THR A 2 38.92 -38.88 32.56
C THR A 2 38.82 -38.32 31.13
N SER A 3 37.74 -38.66 30.44
CA SER A 3 37.36 -38.06 29.16
C SER A 3 36.73 -36.68 29.45
N SER A 4 37.32 -35.62 28.92
CA SER A 4 36.73 -34.29 28.94
C SER A 4 35.66 -34.20 27.85
N PRO A 5 34.40 -33.81 28.13
CA PRO A 5 33.39 -33.69 27.09
C PRO A 5 33.59 -32.35 26.37
N LEU A 6 33.84 -32.39 25.06
CA LEU A 6 33.74 -31.21 24.21
C LEU A 6 32.28 -30.76 24.19
N PHE A 7 31.98 -29.67 24.89
CA PHE A 7 30.67 -29.03 24.89
C PHE A 7 30.55 -28.21 23.59
N PHE A 8 29.92 -28.77 22.56
CA PHE A 8 29.59 -28.03 21.33
C PHE A 8 28.45 -27.05 21.64
N ILE A 9 28.77 -25.79 21.89
CA ILE A 9 27.77 -24.72 22.00
C ILE A 9 27.27 -24.42 20.58
N LEU A 10 26.11 -24.97 20.22
CA LEU A 10 25.39 -24.60 19.01
C LEU A 10 24.77 -23.21 19.22
N LEU A 11 25.47 -22.17 18.77
CA LEU A 11 24.96 -20.80 18.78
C LEU A 11 23.84 -20.68 17.74
N CYS A 12 22.60 -20.95 18.15
CA CYS A 12 21.42 -20.73 17.32
C CYS A 12 21.17 -19.21 17.23
N VAL A 13 21.77 -18.56 16.24
CA VAL A 13 21.50 -17.15 15.95
C VAL A 13 20.10 -17.08 15.35
N CYS A 14 19.12 -16.71 16.17
CA CYS A 14 17.79 -16.36 15.71
C CYS A 14 17.86 -15.06 14.91
N ILE A 15 18.21 -15.14 13.62
CA ILE A 15 18.08 -14.01 12.70
C ILE A 15 16.57 -13.77 12.54
N LYS A 16 16.02 -12.79 13.26
CA LYS A 16 14.68 -12.28 12.97
C LYS A 16 14.75 -11.54 11.64
N ILE A 17 14.43 -12.24 10.55
CA ILE A 17 14.23 -11.61 9.25
C ILE A 17 12.88 -10.90 9.32
N CYS A 18 12.92 -9.56 9.40
CA CYS A 18 11.73 -8.75 9.26
C CYS A 18 11.45 -8.55 7.76
N SER A 19 10.33 -9.08 7.26
CA SER A 19 9.83 -8.79 5.91
C SER A 19 9.19 -7.41 5.88
N ALA A 20 10.01 -6.39 5.67
CA ALA A 20 9.63 -5.05 5.23
C ALA A 20 10.57 -4.63 4.10
N ASP A 21 10.34 -3.48 3.49
CA ASP A 21 11.32 -2.92 2.55
C ASP A 21 12.70 -2.86 3.23
N HIS A 22 13.73 -3.30 2.50
CA HIS A 22 15.09 -3.27 3.00
C HIS A 22 15.54 -1.83 3.23
N GLN A 23 16.36 -1.61 4.26
CA GLN A 23 17.04 -0.33 4.44
C GLN A 23 17.95 -0.06 3.24
N ASN A 24 18.01 1.21 2.82
CA ASN A 24 18.86 1.65 1.73
C ASN A 24 20.35 1.47 2.10
N LEU A 25 21.14 0.94 1.17
CA LEU A 25 22.59 0.72 1.35
C LEU A 25 23.44 1.91 0.90
N GLN A 26 22.80 2.92 0.32
CA GLN A 26 23.37 4.17 -0.17
C GLN A 26 22.31 5.28 -0.07
N ASP A 27 22.69 6.54 -0.27
CA ASP A 27 21.80 7.69 -0.12
C ASP A 27 20.54 7.59 -1.00
N PHE A 28 20.69 7.13 -2.25
CA PHE A 28 19.58 6.97 -3.20
C PHE A 28 19.90 5.94 -4.29
N CYS A 29 18.85 5.38 -4.89
CA CYS A 29 18.92 4.49 -6.06
C CYS A 29 17.66 4.67 -6.93
N PRO A 30 17.52 5.79 -7.66
CA PRO A 30 16.34 6.00 -8.51
C PRO A 30 16.13 4.86 -9.50
N THR A 31 14.88 4.45 -9.73
CA THR A 31 14.53 3.39 -10.69
C THR A 31 15.13 3.65 -12.08
N ALA A 32 15.81 2.67 -12.65
CA ALA A 32 16.29 2.73 -14.03
C ALA A 32 15.12 2.59 -15.02
N THR A 33 14.82 3.63 -15.78
CA THR A 33 13.87 3.60 -16.89
C THR A 33 14.55 3.06 -18.15
N THR A 34 14.51 1.74 -18.35
CA THR A 34 15.01 1.11 -19.59
C THR A 34 13.83 0.60 -20.43
N THR A 35 13.85 0.88 -21.74
CA THR A 35 12.82 0.44 -22.71
C THR A 35 12.68 -1.09 -22.83
N LYS A 36 13.65 -1.87 -22.34
CA LYS A 36 13.56 -3.32 -22.16
C LYS A 36 14.22 -3.73 -20.85
N GLN A 37 13.41 -4.10 -19.84
CA GLN A 37 13.91 -4.76 -18.64
C GLN A 37 14.30 -6.20 -18.97
N THR A 38 15.59 -6.51 -18.91
CA THR A 38 16.13 -7.87 -19.08
C THR A 38 16.56 -8.50 -17.76
N ILE A 39 16.64 -7.70 -16.69
CA ILE A 39 17.07 -8.12 -15.35
C ILE A 39 15.93 -7.89 -14.38
N PHE A 40 15.59 -8.93 -13.61
CA PHE A 40 14.57 -8.90 -12.56
C PHE A 40 15.24 -9.14 -11.21
N VAL A 41 15.03 -8.21 -10.27
CA VAL A 41 15.55 -8.25 -8.91
C VAL A 41 14.43 -7.95 -7.93
N ASN A 42 14.66 -8.13 -6.63
CA ASN A 42 13.73 -7.65 -5.62
C ASN A 42 13.75 -6.10 -5.62
N GLY A 43 12.67 -5.47 -6.11
CA GLY A 43 12.60 -4.03 -6.35
C GLY A 43 12.97 -3.68 -7.79
N PHE A 44 13.76 -2.62 -7.98
CA PHE A 44 14.16 -2.16 -9.31
C PHE A 44 15.68 -1.94 -9.42
N PRO A 45 16.29 -2.19 -10.59
CA PRO A 45 17.66 -1.75 -10.86
C PRO A 45 17.81 -0.23 -10.71
N CYS A 46 18.96 0.22 -10.19
CA CYS A 46 19.28 1.64 -10.06
C CYS A 46 19.64 2.26 -11.41
N LYS A 47 19.26 3.52 -11.61
CA LYS A 47 19.76 4.40 -12.67
C LYS A 47 21.26 4.65 -12.49
N ASP A 48 21.98 4.84 -13.60
CA ASP A 48 23.40 5.22 -13.58
C ASP A 48 23.61 6.52 -12.78
N PRO A 49 24.51 6.52 -11.76
CA PRO A 49 24.79 7.70 -10.94
C PRO A 49 25.16 8.96 -11.71
N SER A 50 25.81 8.82 -12.88
CA SER A 50 26.19 9.95 -13.73
C SER A 50 25.00 10.66 -14.40
N ASN A 51 23.84 10.00 -14.45
CA ASN A 51 22.62 10.50 -15.10
C ASN A 51 21.53 10.91 -14.10
N ILE A 52 21.84 10.90 -12.79
CA ILE A 52 20.88 11.29 -11.74
C ILE A 52 20.78 12.80 -11.66
N THR A 53 19.54 13.30 -11.57
CA THR A 53 19.20 14.72 -11.57
C THR A 53 18.08 15.00 -10.57
N ALA A 54 17.86 16.28 -10.25
CA ALA A 54 16.77 16.69 -9.35
C ALA A 54 15.38 16.24 -9.82
N SER A 55 15.16 16.07 -11.13
CA SER A 55 13.87 15.60 -11.66
C SER A 55 13.57 14.15 -11.30
N ASP A 56 14.58 13.32 -10.98
CA ASP A 56 14.36 11.94 -10.54
C ASP A 56 13.68 11.88 -9.15
N PHE A 57 13.72 12.98 -8.40
CA PHE A 57 13.16 13.12 -7.04
C PHE A 57 11.90 13.99 -7.01
N LYS A 58 11.26 14.24 -8.16
CA LYS A 58 10.02 15.02 -8.26
C LYS A 58 8.97 14.30 -9.09
N SER A 59 7.76 14.19 -8.55
CA SER A 59 6.59 13.70 -9.27
C SER A 59 5.48 14.74 -9.33
N SER A 60 4.67 14.70 -10.38
CA SER A 60 3.45 15.52 -10.54
C SER A 60 2.21 14.66 -10.78
N LYS A 61 2.30 13.35 -10.52
CA LYS A 61 1.23 12.38 -10.75
C LYS A 61 -0.02 12.64 -9.90
N MET A 62 0.10 13.35 -8.78
CA MET A 62 -1.01 13.64 -7.85
C MET A 62 -1.51 15.10 -7.92
N ASN A 63 -1.10 15.87 -8.95
CA ASN A 63 -1.45 17.29 -9.05
C ASN A 63 -2.96 17.53 -9.29
N GLY A 64 -3.60 16.66 -10.07
CA GLY A 64 -5.01 16.76 -10.43
C GLY A 64 -5.89 15.80 -9.64
N SER A 65 -7.18 16.08 -9.60
CA SER A 65 -8.18 15.11 -9.15
C SER A 65 -8.28 13.95 -10.13
N GLY A 66 -8.54 12.76 -9.63
CA GLY A 66 -8.88 11.61 -10.47
C GLY A 66 -10.30 11.69 -11.04
N ASP A 67 -10.62 10.79 -11.98
CA ASP A 67 -11.95 10.69 -12.59
C ASP A 67 -12.90 9.89 -11.69
N THR A 68 -13.88 10.59 -11.12
CA THR A 68 -14.87 10.03 -10.20
C THR A 68 -16.19 9.66 -10.90
N ASP A 69 -16.30 9.76 -12.24
CA ASP A 69 -17.48 9.34 -13.00
C ASP A 69 -17.53 7.81 -13.17
N ASN A 70 -17.68 7.11 -12.05
CA ASN A 70 -17.73 5.66 -11.99
C ASN A 70 -18.64 5.17 -10.85
N PHE A 71 -18.90 3.86 -10.81
CA PHE A 71 -19.82 3.25 -9.86
C PHE A 71 -19.44 3.51 -8.38
N LEU A 72 -18.15 3.59 -8.06
CA LEU A 72 -17.67 3.84 -6.70
C LEU A 72 -17.62 5.33 -6.35
N ARG A 73 -17.82 6.20 -7.36
CA ARG A 73 -17.74 7.66 -7.26
C ARG A 73 -16.43 8.12 -6.61
N SER A 74 -15.34 7.42 -6.92
CA SER A 74 -14.03 7.61 -6.30
C SER A 74 -12.91 7.41 -7.30
N ALA A 75 -11.76 8.01 -7.02
CA ALA A 75 -10.54 7.80 -7.77
C ALA A 75 -9.33 7.75 -6.83
N VAL A 76 -8.51 6.71 -6.97
CA VAL A 76 -7.27 6.53 -6.19
C VAL A 76 -6.09 6.52 -7.15
N THR A 77 -5.15 7.43 -6.94
CA THR A 77 -3.86 7.47 -7.65
C THR A 77 -2.75 7.11 -6.68
N ILE A 78 -2.29 5.86 -6.73
CA ILE A 78 -1.12 5.40 -5.97
C ILE A 78 0.14 5.63 -6.82
N VAL A 79 1.17 6.22 -6.23
CA VAL A 79 2.46 6.50 -6.85
C VAL A 79 3.52 5.68 -6.15
N THR A 80 4.00 4.64 -6.83
CA THR A 80 5.00 3.69 -6.34
C THR A 80 6.39 3.97 -6.91
N ALA A 81 7.40 3.18 -6.54
CA ALA A 81 8.72 3.24 -7.18
C ALA A 81 8.70 2.89 -8.69
N ALA A 82 7.62 2.30 -9.19
CA ALA A 82 7.41 2.10 -10.63
C ALA A 82 7.07 3.42 -11.35
N ASP A 83 6.34 4.33 -10.67
CA ASP A 83 5.85 5.60 -11.24
C ASP A 83 6.73 6.80 -10.88
N PHE A 84 7.39 6.72 -9.73
CA PHE A 84 8.24 7.77 -9.18
C PHE A 84 9.61 7.18 -8.82
N PRO A 85 10.61 7.31 -9.72
CA PRO A 85 11.91 6.66 -9.59
C PRO A 85 12.61 6.92 -8.26
N GLY A 86 12.52 8.14 -7.73
CA GLY A 86 13.15 8.54 -6.47
C GLY A 86 12.68 7.76 -5.23
N LEU A 87 11.58 7.01 -5.30
CA LEU A 87 11.10 6.18 -4.19
C LEU A 87 11.82 4.82 -4.05
N ASN A 88 12.53 4.37 -5.09
CA ASN A 88 13.18 3.07 -5.06
C ASN A 88 14.23 3.00 -3.94
N THR A 89 14.22 1.92 -3.19
CA THR A 89 14.99 1.63 -1.97
C THR A 89 14.65 2.47 -0.73
N LEU A 90 13.73 3.44 -0.82
CA LEU A 90 13.42 4.37 0.28
C LEU A 90 12.22 3.96 1.14
N GLY A 91 11.58 2.83 0.85
CA GLY A 91 10.54 2.28 1.72
C GLY A 91 9.25 3.09 1.77
N LEU A 92 8.96 3.92 0.75
CA LEU A 92 7.82 4.82 0.74
C LEU A 92 7.06 4.78 -0.59
N SER A 93 5.75 4.92 -0.50
CA SER A 93 4.87 5.31 -1.60
C SER A 93 3.82 6.28 -1.09
N VAL A 94 3.16 6.95 -2.01
CA VAL A 94 2.16 7.97 -1.70
C VAL A 94 0.92 7.76 -2.56
N ALA A 95 -0.23 8.15 -2.05
CA ALA A 95 -1.47 8.12 -2.83
C ALA A 95 -2.27 9.40 -2.65
N ARG A 96 -3.05 9.73 -3.67
CA ARG A 96 -4.13 10.71 -3.62
C ARG A 96 -5.44 9.97 -3.83
N THR A 97 -6.43 10.30 -3.01
CA THR A 97 -7.79 9.76 -3.12
C THR A 97 -8.78 10.91 -3.22
N ASP A 98 -9.62 10.91 -4.25
CA ASP A 98 -10.73 11.83 -4.42
C ASP A 98 -12.05 11.06 -4.32
N LEU A 99 -12.97 11.53 -3.49
CA LEU A 99 -14.28 10.91 -3.23
C LEU A 99 -15.39 11.94 -3.45
N GLU A 100 -16.30 11.67 -4.37
CA GLU A 100 -17.56 12.42 -4.46
C GLU A 100 -18.41 12.24 -3.21
N VAL A 101 -19.50 13.00 -3.09
CA VAL A 101 -20.54 12.72 -2.09
C VAL A 101 -20.99 11.26 -2.25
N ASP A 102 -21.03 10.53 -1.13
CA ASP A 102 -21.28 9.08 -1.02
C ASP A 102 -20.28 8.17 -1.75
N GLY A 103 -19.18 8.72 -2.26
CA GLY A 103 -18.10 7.97 -2.89
C GLY A 103 -17.28 7.17 -1.87
N MET A 104 -16.71 6.05 -2.32
CA MET A 104 -15.98 5.14 -1.43
C MET A 104 -14.76 4.50 -2.05
N VAL A 105 -13.77 4.23 -1.22
CA VAL A 105 -12.77 3.19 -1.46
C VAL A 105 -13.26 1.94 -0.76
N VAL A 106 -13.59 0.92 -1.55
CA VAL A 106 -14.13 -0.36 -1.05
C VAL A 106 -13.12 -1.08 -0.16
N LEU A 107 -13.59 -2.10 0.55
CA LEU A 107 -12.76 -2.88 1.44
C LEU A 107 -11.59 -3.54 0.68
N HIS A 108 -10.38 -3.16 1.03
CA HIS A 108 -9.14 -3.65 0.44
C HIS A 108 -8.04 -3.76 1.49
N SER A 109 -6.86 -4.27 1.11
CA SER A 109 -5.70 -4.34 2.00
C SER A 109 -4.39 -4.11 1.25
N HIS A 110 -3.39 -3.60 1.99
CA HIS A 110 -2.02 -3.43 1.52
C HIS A 110 -1.12 -4.50 2.17
N PRO A 111 -0.81 -5.61 1.48
CA PRO A 111 -0.12 -6.74 2.10
C PRO A 111 1.31 -6.41 2.57
N ARG A 112 1.93 -5.36 2.00
CA ARG A 112 3.32 -5.00 2.28
C ARG A 112 3.50 -3.67 3.00
N ALA A 113 2.42 -2.91 3.26
CA ALA A 113 2.54 -1.59 3.87
C ALA A 113 1.46 -1.31 4.91
N THR A 114 1.86 -0.59 5.96
CA THR A 114 0.99 0.28 6.76
C THR A 114 0.72 1.53 5.95
N GLU A 115 -0.50 2.04 6.04
CA GLU A 115 -0.90 3.30 5.42
C GLU A 115 -1.25 4.33 6.50
N THR A 116 -0.79 5.57 6.30
CA THR A 116 -1.24 6.74 7.05
C THR A 116 -1.99 7.66 6.11
N LEU A 117 -3.26 7.92 6.41
CA LEU A 117 -4.19 8.73 5.64
C LEU A 117 -4.32 10.11 6.30
N PHE A 118 -4.23 11.17 5.52
CA PHE A 118 -4.45 12.57 5.91
C PHE A 118 -5.61 13.16 5.12
N VAL A 119 -6.53 13.83 5.80
CA VAL A 119 -7.66 14.50 5.16
C VAL A 119 -7.27 15.93 4.76
N TYR A 120 -7.16 16.18 3.46
CA TYR A 120 -6.93 17.54 2.95
C TYR A 120 -8.23 18.34 2.84
N LYS A 121 -9.33 17.70 2.47
CA LYS A 121 -10.65 18.33 2.38
C LYS A 121 -11.76 17.30 2.63
N GLY A 122 -12.87 17.73 3.22
CA GLY A 122 -14.11 16.96 3.31
C GLY A 122 -14.29 16.23 4.64
N VAL A 123 -15.24 15.29 4.68
CA VAL A 123 -15.56 14.48 5.87
C VAL A 123 -15.69 13.03 5.48
N VAL A 124 -14.82 12.18 6.01
CA VAL A 124 -14.71 10.77 5.62
C VAL A 124 -14.92 9.89 6.84
N LEU A 125 -15.69 8.81 6.67
CA LEU A 125 -15.72 7.68 7.58
C LEU A 125 -14.60 6.73 7.14
N ALA A 126 -13.56 6.60 7.95
CA ALA A 126 -12.46 5.68 7.72
C ALA A 126 -12.53 4.55 8.75
N GLY A 127 -12.19 3.32 8.34
CA GLY A 127 -12.14 2.20 9.27
C GLY A 127 -11.40 0.97 8.76
N PHE A 128 -11.01 0.10 9.69
CA PHE A 128 -10.36 -1.17 9.44
C PHE A 128 -10.88 -2.28 10.36
N LEU A 129 -10.62 -3.53 9.98
CA LEU A 129 -10.90 -4.71 10.81
C LEU A 129 -9.61 -5.32 11.32
N ASP A 130 -9.58 -5.66 12.60
CA ASP A 130 -8.48 -6.44 13.18
C ASP A 130 -8.63 -7.96 12.93
N THR A 131 -7.66 -8.74 13.41
CA THR A 131 -7.67 -10.20 13.28
C THR A 131 -8.73 -10.90 14.12
N GLN A 132 -9.47 -10.18 14.96
CA GLN A 132 -10.63 -10.67 15.73
C GLN A 132 -11.95 -10.24 15.08
N ASN A 133 -11.91 -9.68 13.87
CA ASN A 133 -13.05 -9.08 13.16
C ASN A 133 -13.68 -7.90 13.91
N GLN A 134 -12.94 -7.25 14.82
CA GLN A 134 -13.39 -6.02 15.45
C GLN A 134 -13.23 -4.85 14.48
N LEU A 135 -14.31 -4.11 14.28
CA LEU A 135 -14.32 -2.90 13.45
C LEU A 135 -13.89 -1.68 14.26
N PHE A 136 -12.84 -1.02 13.78
CA PHE A 136 -12.38 0.29 14.26
C PHE A 136 -12.69 1.33 13.21
N GLN A 137 -13.62 2.25 13.48
CA GLN A 137 -13.99 3.30 12.53
C GLN A 137 -14.33 4.61 13.24
N THR A 138 -14.07 5.73 12.56
CA THR A 138 -14.49 7.05 13.03
C THR A 138 -14.62 8.03 11.86
N LYS A 139 -15.35 9.12 12.10
CA LYS A 139 -15.38 10.25 11.16
C LYS A 139 -14.12 11.09 11.35
N ILE A 140 -13.40 11.30 10.26
CA ILE A 140 -12.23 12.17 10.16
C ILE A 140 -12.56 13.35 9.24
N ARG A 141 -12.02 14.53 9.57
CA ARG A 141 -12.23 15.80 8.87
C ARG A 141 -10.89 16.40 8.46
N GLU A 142 -10.94 17.49 7.68
CA GLU A 142 -9.76 18.25 7.30
C GLU A 142 -8.77 18.46 8.47
N GLY A 143 -7.51 18.08 8.23
CA GLY A 143 -6.44 18.12 9.23
C GLY A 143 -6.26 16.84 10.05
N ASP A 144 -7.26 15.95 10.09
CA ASP A 144 -7.16 14.68 10.81
C ASP A 144 -6.28 13.67 10.06
N VAL A 145 -5.67 12.78 10.84
CA VAL A 145 -4.86 11.65 10.37
C VAL A 145 -5.46 10.34 10.90
N PHE A 146 -5.48 9.30 10.06
CA PHE A 146 -5.90 7.95 10.40
C PHE A 146 -4.86 6.92 9.93
N VAL A 147 -4.69 5.83 10.67
CA VAL A 147 -3.69 4.79 10.35
C VAL A 147 -4.36 3.46 10.09
N PHE A 148 -3.97 2.80 9.00
CA PHE A 148 -4.37 1.44 8.66
C PHE A 148 -3.18 0.50 8.87
N PRO A 149 -3.24 -0.44 9.85
CA PRO A 149 -2.15 -1.38 10.07
C PRO A 149 -1.90 -2.29 8.86
N ARG A 150 -0.65 -2.73 8.70
CA ARG A 150 -0.20 -3.50 7.53
C ARG A 150 -1.07 -4.73 7.31
N GLY A 151 -1.55 -4.89 6.08
CA GLY A 151 -2.31 -6.07 5.64
C GLY A 151 -3.73 -6.17 6.20
N LEU A 152 -4.19 -5.24 7.04
CA LEU A 152 -5.55 -5.28 7.55
C LEU A 152 -6.57 -4.74 6.52
N PRO A 153 -7.73 -5.40 6.38
CA PRO A 153 -8.84 -4.89 5.59
C PRO A 153 -9.30 -3.51 6.06
N HIS A 154 -9.40 -2.54 5.16
CA HIS A 154 -9.84 -1.19 5.49
C HIS A 154 -10.58 -0.52 4.33
N PHE A 155 -11.30 0.56 4.64
CA PHE A 155 -12.17 1.28 3.72
C PHE A 155 -12.25 2.77 4.06
N CYS A 156 -12.73 3.57 3.10
CA CYS A 156 -13.06 4.98 3.27
C CYS A 156 -14.39 5.29 2.58
N VAL A 157 -15.26 6.07 3.21
CA VAL A 157 -16.52 6.56 2.62
C VAL A 157 -16.64 8.05 2.88
N ASN A 158 -16.91 8.85 1.84
CA ASN A 158 -17.27 10.24 2.02
C ASN A 158 -18.69 10.34 2.59
N VAL A 159 -18.79 10.85 3.82
CA VAL A 159 -20.06 11.05 4.55
C VAL A 159 -20.38 12.53 4.74
N GLY A 160 -19.64 13.40 4.05
CA GLY A 160 -19.86 14.84 3.99
C GLY A 160 -20.81 15.23 2.85
N PHE A 161 -21.05 16.53 2.74
CA PHE A 161 -21.89 17.12 1.70
C PHE A 161 -21.11 17.73 0.54
N GLU A 162 -19.79 17.56 0.53
CA GLU A 162 -18.88 18.03 -0.51
C GLU A 162 -17.90 16.92 -0.89
N VAL A 163 -17.21 17.08 -2.02
CA VAL A 163 -16.07 16.24 -2.43
C VAL A 163 -15.01 16.22 -1.32
N ALA A 164 -14.51 15.02 -1.03
CA ALA A 164 -13.38 14.81 -0.12
C ALA A 164 -12.10 14.48 -0.90
N THR A 165 -10.98 15.06 -0.47
CA THR A 165 -9.64 14.77 -1.01
C THR A 165 -8.73 14.36 0.13
N LEU A 166 -8.06 13.22 -0.04
CA LEU A 166 -7.22 12.57 0.95
C LEU A 166 -5.84 12.29 0.37
N TYR A 167 -4.83 12.28 1.23
CA TYR A 167 -3.48 11.86 0.87
C TYR A 167 -3.00 10.76 1.80
N SER A 168 -2.40 9.74 1.22
CA SER A 168 -1.84 8.62 1.98
C SER A 168 -0.33 8.52 1.81
N VAL A 169 0.36 8.10 2.86
CA VAL A 169 1.76 7.67 2.82
C VAL A 169 1.81 6.22 3.28
N LEU A 170 2.47 5.37 2.50
CA LEU A 170 2.60 3.95 2.79
C LEU A 170 4.06 3.59 3.00
N ASN A 171 4.36 2.79 4.02
CA ASN A 171 5.73 2.40 4.37
C ASN A 171 6.30 1.25 3.52
N SER A 172 6.05 1.29 2.22
CA SER A 172 6.71 0.46 1.22
C SER A 172 6.72 1.18 -0.12
N GLN A 173 7.79 1.00 -0.89
CA GLN A 173 7.92 1.45 -2.28
C GLN A 173 6.94 0.74 -3.22
N ASN A 174 6.40 -0.40 -2.80
CA ASN A 174 5.38 -1.18 -3.49
C ASN A 174 4.44 -1.82 -2.46
N PRO A 175 3.40 -1.11 -1.99
CA PRO A 175 2.50 -1.60 -0.95
C PRO A 175 1.69 -2.82 -1.40
N GLY A 176 1.39 -2.89 -2.69
CA GLY A 176 0.42 -3.83 -3.26
C GLY A 176 -1.00 -3.53 -2.82
N GLU A 177 -1.96 -4.07 -3.54
CA GLU A 177 -3.37 -3.93 -3.19
C GLU A 177 -4.05 -5.28 -3.40
N VAL A 178 -4.91 -5.65 -2.46
CA VAL A 178 -5.83 -6.77 -2.60
C VAL A 178 -7.24 -6.25 -2.40
N SER A 179 -8.00 -6.16 -3.48
CA SER A 179 -9.45 -5.93 -3.40
C SER A 179 -10.11 -7.18 -2.82
N ILE A 180 -10.86 -7.02 -1.74
CA ILE A 180 -11.52 -8.16 -1.09
C ILE A 180 -12.69 -8.64 -1.95
N SER A 181 -13.48 -7.73 -2.53
CA SER A 181 -14.53 -8.12 -3.48
C SER A 181 -13.96 -8.83 -4.71
N GLY A 182 -12.84 -8.34 -5.26
CA GLY A 182 -12.14 -9.00 -6.36
C GLY A 182 -11.64 -10.40 -5.97
N ALA A 183 -10.98 -10.52 -4.81
CA ALA A 183 -10.44 -11.80 -4.33
C ALA A 183 -11.52 -12.87 -4.04
N TYR A 184 -12.74 -12.48 -3.68
CA TYR A 184 -13.84 -13.41 -3.43
C TYR A 184 -14.74 -13.67 -4.65
N LEU A 185 -14.88 -12.73 -5.57
CA LEU A 185 -15.85 -12.80 -6.68
C LEU A 185 -15.21 -13.09 -8.06
N GLU A 186 -13.92 -12.84 -8.24
CA GLU A 186 -13.21 -13.20 -9.47
C GLU A 186 -12.73 -14.67 -9.55
N PRO A 187 -12.47 -15.42 -8.45
CA PRO A 187 -12.17 -16.83 -8.56
C PRO A 187 -13.46 -17.61 -8.81
N ASP A 188 -13.66 -17.92 -10.09
CA ASP A 188 -14.58 -18.91 -10.62
C ASP A 188 -16.09 -18.59 -10.45
N LYS A 189 -16.73 -18.24 -11.57
CA LYS A 189 -18.18 -18.07 -11.66
C LYS A 189 -18.94 -19.31 -11.17
N ASP A 190 -18.36 -20.50 -11.28
CA ASP A 190 -18.97 -21.74 -10.77
C ASP A 190 -18.96 -21.80 -9.24
N MET A 191 -17.97 -21.19 -8.58
CA MET A 191 -17.93 -21.09 -7.12
C MET A 191 -18.99 -20.10 -6.61
N LEU A 192 -19.19 -18.98 -7.34
CA LEU A 192 -20.30 -18.06 -7.09
C LEU A 192 -21.67 -18.72 -7.23
N HIS A 193 -21.89 -19.49 -8.30
CA HIS A 193 -23.13 -20.23 -8.47
C HIS A 193 -23.38 -21.24 -7.34
N LYS A 194 -22.34 -21.90 -6.84
CA LYS A 194 -22.46 -22.83 -5.69
C LYS A 194 -22.69 -22.09 -4.36
N LEU A 195 -22.09 -20.93 -4.15
CA LEU A 195 -22.28 -20.14 -2.93
C LEU A 195 -23.66 -19.48 -2.89
N VAL A 196 -24.21 -19.05 -4.02
CA VAL A 196 -25.53 -18.42 -4.09
C VAL A 196 -26.66 -19.48 -4.05
N ASN A 197 -26.49 -20.60 -4.75
CA ASN A 197 -27.54 -21.63 -4.85
C ASN A 197 -27.56 -22.65 -3.70
N ASN A 198 -26.58 -22.65 -2.80
CA ASN A 198 -26.63 -23.47 -1.57
C ASN A 198 -27.27 -22.72 -0.37
N TYR A 199 -27.71 -21.48 -0.58
CA TYR A 199 -28.41 -20.67 0.44
C TYR A 199 -29.84 -20.26 0.01
N ILE A 200 -30.41 -20.91 -1.01
CA ILE A 200 -31.85 -20.85 -1.37
C ILE A 200 -32.44 -22.25 -1.30
#